data_AF-A0A4R5PUY9-F1
#
_entry.id   AF-A0A4R5PUY9-F1
#
_cell.length_a   1.000
_cell.length_b   1.000
_cell.length_c   1.000
_cell.angle_alpha   90.00
_cell.angle_beta   90.00
_cell.angle_gamma   90.00
#
_symmetry.space_group_name_H-M   'P 1'
#
loop_
_entity.id
_entity.type
_entity.pdbx_description
1 polymer ?
#
loop_
_entity_poly.entity_id
_entity_poly.type
_entity_poly.pdbx_seq_one_letter_code
_entity_poly.pdbx_strand_id
1 'polypeptide(L)' 'MQRDALERLSKAELIELALRLQRPEKTSRTSSQPPSTDRKERRERAKPGGAKPG' A
#
# COMPACT_ATOMS: atom_id res chain seq x y z
N MET A 1 -15.77 13.11 -11.69
CA MET A 1 -15.88 14.57 -11.40
C MET A 1 -16.50 15.26 -12.60
N GLN A 2 -17.44 16.18 -12.38
CA GLN A 2 -18.04 17.00 -13.44
C GLN A 2 -17.17 18.23 -13.70
N ARG A 3 -17.14 18.74 -14.94
CA ARG A 3 -16.29 19.87 -15.36
C ARG A 3 -16.55 21.12 -14.52
N ASP A 4 -17.81 21.42 -14.25
CA ASP A 4 -18.25 22.57 -13.46
C ASP A 4 -17.71 22.56 -12.02
N ALA A 5 -17.36 21.39 -11.48
CA ALA A 5 -16.76 21.27 -10.16
C ALA A 5 -15.26 21.64 -10.17
N LEU A 6 -14.58 21.47 -11.31
CA LEU A 6 -13.17 21.80 -11.48
C LEU A 6 -12.96 23.29 -11.74
N GLU A 7 -13.89 23.93 -12.46
CA GLU A 7 -13.83 25.36 -12.80
C GLU A 7 -14.02 26.29 -11.59
N ARG A 8 -14.62 25.78 -10.51
CA ARG A 8 -14.80 26.52 -9.25
C ARG A 8 -13.59 26.43 -8.31
N LEU A 9 -12.62 25.57 -8.60
CA LEU A 9 -11.43 25.39 -7.77
C LEU A 9 -10.42 26.50 -8.03
N SER A 10 -9.77 26.95 -6.97
CA SER A 10 -8.57 27.78 -7.11
C SER A 10 -7.42 26.97 -7.74
N LYS A 11 -6.42 27.68 -8.26
CA LYS A 11 -5.22 27.06 -8.84
C LYS A 11 -4.52 26.10 -7.86
N ALA A 12 -4.48 26.44 -6.57
CA ALA A 12 -3.85 25.62 -5.55
C ALA A 12 -4.62 24.30 -5.32
N GLU A 13 -5.95 24.38 -5.22
CA GLU A 13 -6.81 23.21 -5.04
C GLU A 13 -6.79 22.30 -6.26
N LEU A 14 -6.71 22.87 -7.47
CA LEU A 14 -6.58 22.10 -8.71
C LEU A 14 -5.25 21.34 -8.77
N ILE A 15 -4.15 21.96 -8.33
CA ILE A 15 -2.82 21.32 -8.25
C ILE A 15 -2.87 20.16 -7.24
N GLU A 16 -3.44 20.37 -6.05
CA GLU A 16 -3.53 19.32 -5.04
C GLU A 16 -4.37 18.13 -5.52
N LEU A 17 -5.50 18.41 -6.17
CA LEU A 17 -6.35 17.38 -6.76
C LEU A 17 -5.60 16.59 -7.85
N ALA A 18 -4.88 17.28 -8.74
CA ALA A 18 -4.08 16.63 -9.78
C ALA A 18 -3.00 15.72 -9.19
N LEU A 19 -2.31 16.17 -8.13
CA LEU A 19 -1.31 15.36 -7.42
C LEU A 19 -1.93 14.11 -6.78
N ARG A 20 -3.14 14.21 -6.21
CA ARG A 20 -3.87 13.06 -5.68
C ARG A 20 -4.28 12.08 -6.78
N LEU A 21 -4.72 12.57 -7.94
CA LEU A 21 -5.08 11.71 -9.07
C LEU A 21 -3.86 10.99 -9.68
N GLN A 22 -2.68 11.63 -9.67
CA GLN A 22 -1.43 11.03 -10.15
C GLN A 22 -0.85 10.00 -9.18
N ARG A 23 -1.16 10.10 -7.88
CA ARG A 23 -0.74 9.13 -6.87
C ARG A 23 -1.90 8.19 -6.59
N PRO A 24 -1.95 6.99 -7.18
CA PRO A 24 -2.99 6.04 -6.82
C PRO A 24 -2.98 5.85 -5.31
N GLU A 25 -4.16 5.82 -4.71
CA GLU A 25 -4.32 5.50 -3.30
C GLU A 25 -3.52 4.24 -2.98
N LYS A 26 -2.80 4.25 -1.85
CA LYS A 26 -2.08 3.05 -1.39
C LYS A 26 -3.11 2.01 -1.02
N THR A 27 -3.55 1.21 -1.99
CA THR A 27 -4.47 0.08 -1.80
C THR A 27 -3.73 -1.22 -1.51
N SER A 28 -2.42 -1.15 -1.28
CA SER A 28 -1.60 -2.34 -1.13
C SER A 28 -2.07 -3.16 0.07
N ARG A 29 -2.70 -4.30 -0.19
CA ARG A 29 -3.01 -5.29 0.85
C ARG A 29 -1.73 -5.92 1.42
N THR A 30 -0.62 -5.86 0.68
CA THR A 30 0.67 -6.47 1.04
C THR A 30 1.87 -5.53 1.01
N SER A 31 1.78 -4.27 0.53
CA SER A 31 2.92 -3.34 0.54
C SER A 31 3.04 -2.49 1.82
N SER A 32 2.23 -2.78 2.85
CA SER A 32 2.37 -2.18 4.19
C SER A 32 3.17 -3.05 5.15
N GLN A 33 3.42 -4.31 4.82
CA GLN A 33 4.23 -5.19 5.64
C GLN A 33 5.64 -5.31 5.05
N PRO A 34 6.71 -5.07 5.83
CA PRO A 34 8.05 -5.37 5.35
C PRO A 34 8.13 -6.85 4.95
N PRO A 35 8.97 -7.23 3.96
CA PRO A 35 9.13 -8.62 3.52
C PRO A 35 9.57 -9.58 4.65
N SER A 36 9.97 -9.04 5.80
CA SER A 36 10.22 -9.80 7.02
C SER A 36 8.96 -10.30 7.72
N THR A 37 7.80 -9.65 7.54
CA THR A 37 6.55 -9.97 8.27
C THR A 37 5.92 -11.27 7.79
N ASP A 38 5.80 -11.50 6.48
CA ASP A 38 5.34 -12.78 5.91
C ASP A 38 6.30 -13.93 6.29
N ARG A 39 7.62 -13.66 6.29
CA ARG A 39 8.61 -14.66 6.73
C ARG A 39 8.54 -14.96 8.23
N LYS A 40 8.28 -13.96 9.08
CA LYS A 40 8.14 -14.14 10.53
C LYS A 40 6.86 -14.87 10.89
N GLU A 41 5.73 -14.53 10.27
CA GLU A 41 4.44 -15.21 10.50
C GLU A 41 4.51 -16.69 10.07
N ARG A 42 5.17 -16.97 8.94
CA ARG A 42 5.46 -18.36 8.50
C ARG A 42 6.34 -19.11 9.49
N ARG A 43 7.28 -18.44 10.18
CA ARG A 43 8.16 -19.05 11.19
C ARG A 43 7.45 -19.29 12.52
N GLU A 44 6.58 -18.38 12.96
CA GLU A 44 5.78 -18.56 14.19
C GLU A 44 4.84 -19.77 14.08
N ARG A 45 4.23 -19.97 12.90
CA ARG A 45 3.36 -21.12 12.64
C ARG A 45 4.10 -22.38 12.20
N ALA A 46 5.40 -22.29 11.94
CA ALA A 46 6.19 -23.45 11.58
C ALA A 46 6.36 -24.34 12.80
N LYS A 47 5.99 -25.62 12.66
CA LYS A 47 6.35 -26.65 13.64
C LYS A 47 7.89 -26.66 13.75
N PRO A 48 8.49 -26.74 14.95
CA PRO A 48 9.94 -26.89 15.06
C PRO A 48 10.35 -28.11 14.25
N GLY A 49 11.05 -27.88 13.14
CA GLY A 49 11.51 -28.95 12.28
C GLY A 49 12.52 -29.77 13.06
N GLY A 50 12.21 -31.03 13.35
CA GLY A 50 13.18 -31.99 13.85
C GLY A 50 14.39 -32.00 12.93
N ALA A 51 15.59 -31.90 13.50
CA ALA A 51 16.84 -31.96 12.75
C ALA A 51 16.79 -33.18 11.81
N LYS A 52 17.02 -32.96 10.50
CA LYS A 52 17.28 -34.08 9.60
C LYS A 52 18.61 -34.69 10.03
N PRO A 53 18.67 -35.98 10.45
CA PRO A 53 19.94 -36.64 10.66
C PRO A 53 20.50 -36.98 9.29
N GLY A 54 21.63 -36.35 8.94
CA GLY A 54 22.45 -36.65 7.79
C GLY A 54 23.89 -36.43 8.18
#